data_AF-A0A1I5CFY5-F1
#
_entry.id   AF-A0A1I5CFY5-F1
#
_cell.length_a   1.000
_cell.length_b   1.000
_cell.length_c   1.000
_cell.angle_alpha   90.00
_cell.angle_beta   90.00
_cell.angle_gamma   90.00
#
_symmetry.space_group_name_H-M   'P 1'
#
loop_
_entity.id
_entity.type
_entity.pdbx_description
1 polymer ?
#
loop_
_entity_poly.entity_id
_entity_poly.type
_entity_poly.pdbx_seq_one_letter_code
_entity_poly.pdbx_strand_id
1 'polypeptide(L)'
;MSQTQKLIASLHAMIDSFEAPCERGYYQGSEGYEHWITGLSKDDLWNDSSLENEVERRLQVNDAQLLNLGDARRCAGVYLKECASLLQQEEARMLNGIAHSYTKISERVLVFREKLNKSNGKVLCYNGSIQMKLNLNLRNEQILLLKDIKVKEQQLVEEAKYILDCMTENQR
;
A
#
# COMPACT_ATOMS: atom_id res chain seq x y z
N MET A 1 21.83 -3.48 18.27
CA MET A 1 20.99 -4.39 17.46
C MET A 1 21.74 -4.74 16.19
N SER A 2 21.99 -6.03 15.95
CA SER A 2 22.67 -6.52 14.73
C SER A 2 21.80 -6.30 13.48
N GLN A 3 22.38 -6.40 12.28
CA GLN A 3 21.62 -6.27 11.02
C GLN A 3 20.56 -7.37 10.88
N THR A 4 20.88 -8.60 11.26
CA THR A 4 19.92 -9.72 11.30
C THR A 4 18.76 -9.45 12.27
N GLN A 5 19.03 -8.89 13.45
CA GLN A 5 17.97 -8.49 14.39
C GLN A 5 17.09 -7.37 13.84
N LYS A 6 17.66 -6.42 13.08
CA LYS A 6 16.88 -5.38 12.38
C LYS A 6 15.98 -5.97 11.31
N LEU A 7 16.48 -6.95 10.54
CA LEU A 7 15.68 -7.65 9.54
C LEU A 7 14.51 -8.39 10.19
N ILE A 8 14.77 -9.17 11.25
CA ILE A 8 13.72 -9.89 12.00
C ILE A 8 12.65 -8.91 12.51
N ALA A 9 13.07 -7.83 13.16
CA ALA A 9 12.14 -6.80 13.64
C ALA A 9 11.34 -6.15 12.50
N SER A 10 11.95 -5.95 11.34
CA SER A 10 11.28 -5.37 10.17
C SER A 10 10.27 -6.33 9.53
N LEU A 11 10.56 -7.63 9.50
CA LEU A 11 9.62 -8.66 9.03
C LEU A 11 8.42 -8.78 9.97
N HIS A 12 8.64 -8.75 11.30
CA HIS A 12 7.55 -8.66 12.26
C HIS A 12 6.73 -7.39 12.04
N ALA A 13 7.36 -6.22 11.95
CA ALA A 13 6.65 -4.97 11.72
C ALA A 13 5.81 -5.00 10.42
N MET A 14 6.31 -5.63 9.36
CA MET A 14 5.57 -5.83 8.11
C MET A 14 4.32 -6.69 8.31
N ILE A 15 4.44 -7.81 9.01
CA ILE A 15 3.33 -8.73 9.30
C ILE A 15 2.31 -8.03 10.21
N ASP A 16 2.77 -7.51 11.34
CA ASP A 16 1.94 -6.84 12.35
C ASP A 16 1.18 -5.66 11.74
N SER A 17 1.81 -4.87 10.87
CA SER A 17 1.16 -3.73 10.22
C SER A 17 0.04 -4.16 9.25
N PHE A 18 0.18 -5.33 8.61
CA PHE A 18 -0.82 -5.83 7.68
C PHE A 18 -1.97 -6.55 8.39
N GLU A 19 -1.68 -7.19 9.53
CA GLU A 19 -2.65 -7.88 10.37
C GLU A 19 -3.23 -7.00 11.48
N ALA A 20 -2.80 -5.74 11.56
CA ALA A 20 -3.20 -4.81 12.59
C ALA A 20 -4.73 -4.65 12.62
N PRO A 21 -5.36 -4.82 13.80
CA PRO A 21 -6.80 -4.66 13.93
C PRO A 21 -7.18 -3.19 13.80
N CYS A 22 -8.47 -2.92 13.58
CA CYS A 22 -9.02 -1.59 13.75
C CYS A 22 -8.74 -1.05 15.17
N GLU A 23 -8.08 0.11 15.27
CA GLU A 23 -7.79 0.78 16.54
C GLU A 23 -8.38 2.18 16.54
N ARG A 24 -9.18 2.52 17.56
CA ARG A 24 -9.81 3.84 17.73
C ARG A 24 -10.59 4.32 16.50
N GLY A 25 -11.20 3.39 15.77
CA GLY A 25 -11.97 3.68 14.54
C GLY A 25 -11.12 3.88 13.29
N TYR A 26 -9.79 3.69 13.37
CA TYR A 26 -8.90 3.67 12.22
C TYR A 26 -8.68 2.22 11.78
N TYR A 27 -9.21 1.88 10.61
CA TYR A 27 -8.94 0.60 9.95
C TYR A 27 -7.50 0.58 9.42
N GLN A 28 -6.79 -0.52 9.67
CA GLN A 28 -5.38 -0.69 9.35
C GLN A 28 -5.16 -1.97 8.53
N GLY A 29 -3.97 -2.13 7.97
CA GLY A 29 -3.57 -3.33 7.26
C GLY A 29 -4.58 -3.79 6.20
N SER A 30 -4.94 -5.08 6.25
CA SER A 30 -5.89 -5.73 5.35
C SER A 30 -7.29 -5.09 5.40
N GLU A 31 -7.82 -4.79 6.58
CA GLU A 31 -9.13 -4.14 6.75
C GLU A 31 -9.13 -2.71 6.19
N GLY A 32 -7.99 -2.01 6.30
CA GLY A 32 -7.79 -0.68 5.72
C GLY A 32 -8.05 -0.67 4.21
N TYR A 33 -7.56 -1.67 3.47
CA TYR A 33 -7.87 -1.82 2.05
C TYR A 33 -9.36 -2.05 1.78
N GLU A 34 -10.02 -2.89 2.58
CA GLU A 34 -11.45 -3.20 2.40
C GLU A 34 -12.31 -1.96 2.57
N HIS A 35 -12.04 -1.16 3.61
CA HIS A 35 -12.74 0.08 3.86
C HIS A 35 -12.45 1.15 2.81
N TRP A 36 -11.20 1.23 2.32
CA TRP A 36 -10.85 2.12 1.23
C TRP A 36 -11.59 1.76 -0.05
N ILE A 37 -11.58 0.48 -0.44
CA ILE A 37 -12.32 -0.04 -1.59
C ILE A 37 -13.82 0.21 -1.44
N THR A 38 -14.38 -0.03 -0.25
CA THR A 38 -15.80 0.21 0.03
C THR A 38 -16.16 1.70 -0.12
N GLY A 39 -15.32 2.61 0.37
CA GLY A 39 -15.53 4.05 0.21
C GLY A 39 -15.49 4.50 -1.25
N LEU A 40 -14.55 3.96 -2.04
CA LEU A 40 -14.48 4.23 -3.48
C LEU A 40 -15.70 3.67 -4.24
N SER A 41 -16.31 2.58 -3.77
CA SER A 41 -17.42 1.91 -4.45
C SER A 41 -18.79 2.58 -4.23
N LYS A 42 -18.91 3.52 -3.29
CA LYS A 42 -20.18 4.18 -2.96
C LYS A 42 -20.41 5.39 -3.86
N ASP A 43 -21.14 5.21 -4.96
CA ASP A 43 -21.39 6.26 -5.97
C ASP A 43 -21.92 7.58 -5.39
N ASP A 44 -22.81 7.50 -4.41
CA ASP A 44 -23.42 8.67 -3.77
C ASP A 44 -22.40 9.58 -3.09
N LEU A 45 -21.23 9.06 -2.68
CA LEU A 45 -20.16 9.86 -2.07
C LEU A 45 -19.39 10.74 -3.08
N TRP A 46 -19.60 10.53 -4.39
CA TRP A 46 -18.81 11.16 -5.46
C TRP A 46 -19.65 11.93 -6.47
N ASN A 47 -20.95 11.64 -6.57
CA ASN A 47 -21.85 12.19 -7.58
C ASN A 47 -22.78 13.31 -7.07
N ASP A 48 -22.74 13.63 -5.78
CA ASP A 48 -23.58 14.66 -5.19
C ASP A 48 -22.93 16.05 -5.32
N SER A 49 -23.53 16.90 -6.16
CA SER A 49 -23.08 18.28 -6.39
C SER A 49 -23.28 19.19 -5.17
N SER A 50 -24.13 18.81 -4.21
CA SER A 50 -24.33 19.56 -2.97
C SER A 50 -23.20 19.32 -1.94
N LEU A 51 -22.35 18.31 -2.17
CA LEU A 51 -21.28 17.88 -1.26
C LEU A 51 -19.88 18.19 -1.79
N GLU A 52 -19.74 19.22 -2.64
CA GLU A 52 -18.48 19.54 -3.33
C GLU A 52 -17.27 19.57 -2.37
N ASN A 53 -17.35 20.34 -1.27
CA ASN A 53 -16.29 20.41 -0.26
C ASN A 53 -15.92 19.04 0.34
N GLU A 54 -16.89 18.15 0.52
CA GLU A 54 -16.61 16.82 1.04
C GLU A 54 -15.95 15.91 0.01
N VAL A 55 -16.37 16.02 -1.26
CA VAL A 55 -15.75 15.31 -2.39
C VAL A 55 -14.29 15.75 -2.53
N GLU A 56 -14.00 17.05 -2.43
CA GLU A 56 -12.62 17.56 -2.44
C GLU A 56 -11.78 16.94 -1.32
N ARG A 57 -12.28 16.98 -0.08
CA ARG A 57 -11.59 16.40 1.08
C ARG A 57 -11.33 14.90 0.90
N ARG A 58 -12.32 14.15 0.40
CA ARG A 58 -12.18 12.69 0.14
C ARG A 58 -11.12 12.42 -0.91
N LEU A 59 -11.09 13.19 -1.99
CA LEU A 59 -10.06 13.05 -3.02
C LEU A 59 -8.66 13.36 -2.48
N GLN A 60 -8.54 14.32 -1.57
CA GLN A 60 -7.23 14.73 -1.05
C GLN A 60 -6.66 13.62 -0.20
N VAL A 61 -7.48 13.08 0.69
CA VAL A 61 -7.11 11.92 1.50
C VAL A 61 -6.78 10.74 0.57
N ASN A 62 -7.60 10.50 -0.46
CA ASN A 62 -7.36 9.42 -1.42
C ASN A 62 -6.01 9.54 -2.15
N ASP A 63 -5.66 10.71 -2.69
CA ASP A 63 -4.38 10.91 -3.37
C ASP A 63 -3.18 10.80 -2.40
N ALA A 64 -3.31 11.38 -1.21
CA ALA A 64 -2.29 11.27 -0.18
C ALA A 64 -2.05 9.81 0.24
N GLN A 65 -3.11 9.01 0.38
CA GLN A 65 -2.98 7.59 0.70
C GLN A 65 -2.32 6.80 -0.43
N LEU A 66 -2.63 7.08 -1.70
CA LEU A 66 -1.94 6.46 -2.83
C LEU A 66 -0.45 6.80 -2.84
N LEU A 67 -0.09 8.08 -2.63
CA LEU A 67 1.30 8.50 -2.57
C LEU A 67 2.04 7.77 -1.42
N ASN A 68 1.47 7.79 -0.22
CA ASN A 68 2.04 7.16 0.96
C ASN A 68 2.23 5.65 0.76
N LEU A 69 1.24 4.96 0.17
CA LEU A 69 1.36 3.55 -0.15
C LEU A 69 2.52 3.30 -1.12
N GLY A 70 2.59 4.07 -2.21
CA GLY A 70 3.64 3.95 -3.22
C GLY A 70 5.04 4.18 -2.64
N ASP A 71 5.22 5.19 -1.80
CA ASP A 71 6.50 5.50 -1.15
C ASP A 71 6.89 4.46 -0.09
N ALA A 72 5.94 4.05 0.75
CA ALA A 72 6.18 3.04 1.77
C ALA A 72 6.67 1.73 1.14
N ARG A 73 6.04 1.28 0.04
CA ARG A 73 6.45 0.04 -0.63
C ARG A 73 7.76 0.18 -1.39
N ARG A 74 8.04 1.35 -1.97
CA ARG A 74 9.36 1.63 -2.55
C ARG A 74 10.47 1.49 -1.51
N CYS A 75 10.32 2.16 -0.37
CA CYS A 75 11.29 2.12 0.72
C CYS A 75 11.47 0.70 1.28
N ALA A 76 10.37 -0.02 1.52
CA ALA A 76 10.42 -1.41 1.98
C ALA A 76 11.14 -2.31 0.96
N GLY A 77 10.84 -2.16 -0.34
CA GLY A 77 11.49 -2.93 -1.40
C GLY A 77 13.00 -2.73 -1.45
N VAL A 78 13.48 -1.48 -1.34
CA VAL A 78 14.92 -1.18 -1.29
C VAL A 78 15.58 -1.81 -0.06
N TYR A 79 15.00 -1.60 1.12
CA TYR A 79 15.56 -2.09 2.38
C TYR A 79 15.65 -3.62 2.42
N LEU A 80 14.57 -4.33 2.05
CA LEU A 80 14.55 -5.80 2.08
C LEU A 80 15.53 -6.41 1.08
N LYS A 81 15.72 -5.76 -0.09
CA LYS A 81 16.71 -6.19 -1.07
C LYS A 81 18.14 -6.12 -0.52
N GLU A 82 18.48 -5.04 0.19
CA GLU A 82 19.80 -4.89 0.82
C GLU A 82 20.03 -5.96 1.91
N CYS A 83 18.96 -6.33 2.62
CA CYS A 83 19.00 -7.34 3.67
C CYS A 83 19.09 -8.78 3.16
N ALA A 84 18.88 -9.05 1.87
CA ALA A 84 18.90 -10.43 1.34
C ALA A 84 20.23 -11.15 1.53
N SER A 85 21.33 -10.39 1.55
CA SER A 85 22.68 -10.92 1.82
C SER A 85 22.88 -11.45 3.25
N LEU A 86 21.95 -11.16 4.17
CA LEU A 86 21.98 -11.64 5.55
C LEU A 86 21.39 -13.04 5.70
N LEU A 87 20.73 -13.56 4.67
CA LEU A 87 20.07 -14.86 4.64
C LEU A 87 20.84 -15.83 3.74
N GLN A 88 20.55 -17.12 3.86
CA GLN A 88 21.13 -18.16 3.01
C GLN A 88 20.13 -18.64 1.96
N GLN A 89 20.65 -19.21 0.88
CA GLN A 89 19.92 -20.01 -0.11
C GLN A 89 18.49 -19.54 -0.43
N GLU A 90 17.50 -20.25 0.12
CA GLU A 90 16.10 -20.17 -0.21
C GLU A 90 15.45 -18.94 0.45
N GLU A 91 15.79 -18.66 1.70
CA GLU A 91 15.28 -17.51 2.44
C GLU A 91 15.75 -16.20 1.81
N ALA A 92 16.99 -16.15 1.32
CA ALA A 92 17.51 -15.01 0.56
C ALA A 92 16.76 -14.81 -0.77
N ARG A 93 16.39 -15.91 -1.45
CA ARG A 93 15.60 -15.88 -2.68
C ARG A 93 14.18 -15.37 -2.41
N MET A 94 13.54 -15.85 -1.34
CA MET A 94 12.21 -15.41 -0.93
C MET A 94 12.20 -13.92 -0.54
N LEU A 95 13.18 -13.46 0.26
CA LEU A 95 13.27 -12.06 0.65
C LEU A 95 13.43 -11.13 -0.58
N ASN A 96 14.24 -11.55 -1.56
CA ASN A 96 14.33 -10.83 -2.84
C ASN A 96 13.00 -10.82 -3.61
N GLY A 97 12.21 -11.90 -3.53
CA GLY A 97 10.87 -11.97 -4.10
C GLY A 97 9.90 -10.96 -3.46
N ILE A 98 9.93 -10.84 -2.13
CA ILE A 98 9.16 -9.83 -1.39
C ILE A 98 9.60 -8.42 -1.80
N ALA A 99 10.92 -8.16 -1.79
CA ALA A 99 11.48 -6.87 -2.16
C ALA A 99 11.10 -6.43 -3.59
N HIS A 100 11.16 -7.36 -4.54
CA HIS A 100 10.75 -7.14 -5.91
C HIS A 100 9.25 -6.83 -6.00
N SER A 101 8.41 -7.58 -5.28
CA SER A 101 6.96 -7.39 -5.28
C SER A 101 6.57 -6.02 -4.73
N TYR A 102 7.20 -5.55 -3.66
CA TYR A 102 6.96 -4.19 -3.15
C TYR A 102 7.40 -3.09 -4.11
N THR A 103 8.53 -3.29 -4.80
CA THR A 103 8.94 -2.38 -5.87
C THR A 103 7.87 -2.31 -6.97
N LYS A 104 7.32 -3.47 -7.38
CA LYS A 104 6.25 -3.53 -8.38
C LYS A 104 4.94 -2.91 -7.91
N ILE A 105 4.57 -3.06 -6.65
CA ILE A 105 3.41 -2.37 -6.07
C ILE A 105 3.60 -0.86 -6.17
N SER A 106 4.76 -0.34 -5.75
CA SER A 106 5.07 1.08 -5.85
C SER A 106 4.99 1.61 -7.29
N GLU A 107 5.62 0.92 -8.25
CA GLU A 107 5.56 1.29 -9.68
C GLU A 107 4.11 1.36 -10.19
N ARG A 108 3.28 0.35 -9.89
CA ARG A 108 1.86 0.32 -10.32
C ARG A 108 1.07 1.49 -9.74
N VAL A 109 1.29 1.82 -8.47
CA VAL A 109 0.63 2.94 -7.80
C VAL A 109 1.07 4.28 -8.41
N LEU A 110 2.36 4.47 -8.67
CA LEU A 110 2.87 5.70 -9.27
C LEU A 110 2.37 5.89 -10.71
N VAL A 111 2.35 4.82 -11.51
CA VAL A 111 1.78 4.83 -12.87
C VAL A 111 0.30 5.20 -12.84
N PHE A 112 -0.47 4.64 -11.90
CA PHE A 112 -1.88 5.00 -11.73
C PHE A 112 -2.04 6.48 -11.37
N ARG A 113 -1.25 7.00 -10.42
CA ARG A 113 -1.29 8.42 -10.04
C ARG A 113 -0.93 9.34 -11.20
N GLU A 114 0.09 8.99 -11.98
CA GLU A 114 0.44 9.74 -13.19
C GLU A 114 -0.71 9.76 -14.20
N LYS A 115 -1.36 8.61 -14.42
CA LYS A 115 -2.56 8.50 -15.27
C LYS A 115 -3.69 9.39 -14.75
N LEU A 116 -3.92 9.43 -13.44
CA LEU A 116 -4.94 10.29 -12.82
C LEU A 116 -4.64 11.77 -13.04
N ASN A 117 -3.39 12.20 -12.81
CA ASN A 117 -2.94 13.57 -13.00
C ASN A 117 -3.05 14.04 -14.46
N LYS A 118 -2.84 13.15 -15.42
CA LYS A 118 -2.97 13.43 -16.86
C LYS A 118 -4.40 13.32 -17.39
N SER A 119 -5.35 12.82 -16.59
CA SER A 119 -6.73 12.59 -17.05
C SER A 119 -7.49 13.89 -17.34
N ASN A 120 -8.61 13.80 -18.07
CA ASN A 120 -9.53 14.92 -18.29
C ASN A 120 -10.59 15.03 -17.18
N GLY A 121 -10.27 14.58 -15.96
CA GLY A 121 -11.20 14.63 -14.82
C GLY A 121 -11.56 16.05 -14.38
N LYS A 122 -12.64 16.19 -13.60
CA LYS A 122 -13.02 17.47 -12.98
C LYS A 122 -11.87 17.93 -12.09
N VAL A 123 -11.34 19.13 -12.35
CA VAL A 123 -10.34 19.75 -11.49
C VAL A 123 -11.04 20.30 -10.27
N LEU A 124 -10.54 19.92 -9.10
CA LEU A 124 -10.99 20.37 -7.80
C LEU A 124 -9.83 21.05 -7.09
N CYS A 125 -10.13 22.12 -6.34
CA CYS A 125 -9.13 23.05 -5.83
C CYS A 125 -9.28 23.17 -4.31
N TYR A 126 -8.55 22.35 -3.56
CA TYR A 126 -8.54 22.48 -2.11
C TYR A 126 -7.67 23.67 -1.67
N ASN A 127 -8.23 24.54 -0.83
CA ASN A 127 -7.58 25.78 -0.35
C ASN A 127 -6.96 26.63 -1.47
N GLY A 128 -7.51 26.58 -2.69
CA GLY A 128 -7.08 27.37 -3.85
C GLY A 128 -5.69 27.04 -4.42
N SER A 129 -5.01 25.97 -3.97
CA SER A 129 -3.60 25.71 -4.34
C SER A 129 -3.33 24.29 -4.82
N ILE A 130 -4.08 23.29 -4.37
CA ILE A 130 -3.87 21.89 -4.75
C ILE A 130 -4.92 21.51 -5.80
N GLN A 131 -4.47 21.27 -7.03
CA GLN A 131 -5.31 20.79 -8.13
C GLN A 131 -5.32 19.26 -8.14
N MET A 132 -6.51 18.70 -8.00
CA MET A 132 -6.75 17.26 -8.06
C MET A 132 -7.81 16.94 -9.09
N LYS A 133 -7.79 15.71 -9.62
CA LYS A 133 -8.71 15.31 -10.69
C LYS A 133 -9.64 14.21 -10.21
N LEU A 134 -10.95 14.48 -10.26
CA LEU A 134 -11.98 13.46 -10.12
C LEU A 134 -12.26 12.83 -11.48
N ASN A 135 -12.06 11.52 -11.59
CA ASN A 135 -12.43 10.75 -12.76
C ASN A 135 -13.07 9.42 -12.33
N LEU A 136 -14.38 9.28 -12.54
CA LEU A 136 -15.15 8.12 -12.09
C LEU A 136 -14.69 6.81 -12.76
N ASN A 137 -14.21 6.86 -14.01
CA ASN A 137 -13.66 5.68 -14.68
C ASN A 137 -12.36 5.23 -14.01
N LEU A 138 -11.49 6.18 -13.65
CA LEU A 138 -10.24 5.87 -12.95
C LEU A 138 -10.46 5.43 -11.50
N ARG A 139 -11.57 5.83 -10.88
CA ARG A 139 -11.98 5.32 -9.56
C ARG A 139 -12.20 3.81 -9.58
N ASN A 140 -12.83 3.28 -10.62
CA ASN A 140 -13.01 1.83 -10.79
C ASN A 140 -11.67 1.11 -11.02
N GLU A 141 -10.78 1.71 -11.81
CA GLU A 141 -9.42 1.18 -11.97
C GLU A 141 -8.64 1.18 -10.65
N GLN A 142 -8.80 2.21 -9.82
CA GLN A 142 -8.19 2.27 -8.49
C GLN A 142 -8.70 1.15 -7.60
N ILE A 143 -10.01 0.87 -7.61
CA ILE A 143 -10.59 -0.23 -6.84
C ILE A 143 -9.94 -1.56 -7.23
N LEU A 144 -9.78 -1.82 -8.52
CA LEU A 144 -9.14 -3.05 -9.01
C LEU A 144 -7.67 -3.10 -8.60
N LEU A 145 -6.94 -1.98 -8.72
CA LEU A 145 -5.56 -1.89 -8.27
C LEU A 145 -5.42 -2.21 -6.77
N LEU A 146 -6.28 -1.64 -5.92
CA LEU A 146 -6.24 -1.88 -4.48
C LEU A 146 -6.59 -3.33 -4.11
N LYS A 147 -7.54 -3.95 -4.82
CA LYS A 147 -7.86 -5.37 -4.64
C LYS A 147 -6.65 -6.25 -4.95
N ASP A 148 -6.00 -6.01 -6.08
CA ASP A 148 -4.80 -6.76 -6.47
C ASP A 148 -3.65 -6.57 -5.48
N ILE A 149 -3.42 -5.33 -5.04
CA ILE A 149 -2.38 -5.03 -4.05
C ILE A 149 -2.66 -5.76 -2.75
N LYS A 150 -3.89 -5.71 -2.23
CA LYS A 150 -4.28 -6.40 -0.99
C LYS A 150 -3.99 -7.89 -1.07
N VAL A 151 -4.42 -8.56 -2.15
CA VAL A 151 -4.16 -9.99 -2.36
C VAL A 151 -2.66 -10.27 -2.42
N LYS A 152 -1.89 -9.43 -3.11
CA LYS A 152 -0.45 -9.61 -3.19
C LYS A 152 0.21 -9.43 -1.83
N GLU A 153 -0.15 -8.40 -1.06
CA GLU A 153 0.43 -8.17 0.27
C GLU A 153 0.11 -9.29 1.25
N GLN A 154 -1.08 -9.89 1.19
CA GLN A 154 -1.38 -11.10 1.96
C GLN A 154 -0.40 -12.23 1.64
N GLN A 155 -0.09 -12.48 0.37
CA GLN A 155 0.89 -13.50 -0.02
C GLN A 155 2.29 -13.18 0.53
N LEU A 156 2.69 -11.91 0.48
CA LEU A 156 3.99 -11.47 0.99
C LEU A 156 4.11 -11.63 2.51
N VAL A 157 3.01 -11.45 3.25
CA VAL A 157 2.95 -11.71 4.69
C VAL A 157 3.18 -13.18 5.00
N GLU A 158 2.56 -14.09 4.24
CA GLU A 158 2.80 -15.53 4.43
C GLU A 158 4.24 -15.93 4.08
N GLU A 159 4.82 -15.36 3.02
CA GLU A 159 6.24 -15.53 2.69
C GLU A 159 7.16 -15.01 3.81
N ALA A 160 6.82 -13.86 4.42
CA ALA A 160 7.60 -13.27 5.52
C ALA A 160 7.54 -14.13 6.80
N LYS A 161 6.38 -14.70 7.13
CA LYS A 161 6.22 -15.64 8.26
C LYS A 161 7.11 -16.86 8.08
N TYR A 162 7.10 -17.46 6.90
CA TYR A 162 7.97 -18.61 6.59
C TYR A 162 9.46 -18.28 6.78
N ILE A 163 9.92 -17.11 6.30
CA ILE A 163 11.30 -16.68 6.51
C ILE A 163 11.62 -16.58 8.01
N LEU A 164 10.73 -16.01 8.82
CA LEU A 164 10.92 -15.88 10.27
C LEU A 164 10.99 -17.23 10.97
N ASP A 165 10.16 -18.19 10.57
CA ASP A 165 10.17 -19.55 11.11
C ASP A 165 11.52 -20.23 10.84
N CYS A 166 12.00 -20.19 9.58
CA CYS A 166 13.32 -20.72 9.21
C CYS A 166 14.47 -20.03 9.97
N MET A 167 14.40 -18.71 10.15
CA MET A 167 15.41 -17.96 10.91
C MET A 167 15.43 -18.34 12.40
N THR A 168 14.30 -18.77 12.96
CA THR A 168 14.19 -19.19 14.37
C THR A 168 14.70 -20.61 14.57
N GLU A 169 14.47 -21.50 13.60
CA GLU A 169 14.98 -22.88 13.62
C GLU A 169 16.51 -22.93 13.48
N ASN A 170 17.10 -22.09 12.62
CA ASN A 170 18.55 -22.01 12.43
C ASN A 170 19.33 -21.41 13.63
N GLN A 171 18.63 -20.92 14.65
CA GLN A 171 19.23 -20.42 15.91
C GLN A 171 19.19 -21.44 17.06
N ARG A 172 18.55 -22.60 16.87
CA ARG A 172 18.52 -23.71 17.82
C ARG A 172 19.62 -24.73 17.53
#